data_AF-A0A836GGP6-F1
#
_entry.id   AF-A0A836GGP6-F1
#
_cell.length_a   1.000
_cell.length_b   1.000
_cell.length_c   1.000
_cell.angle_alpha   90.00
_cell.angle_beta   90.00
_cell.angle_gamma   90.00
#
_symmetry.space_group_name_H-M   'P 1'
#
loop_
_entity.id
_entity.type
_entity.pdbx_description
1 polymer ?
#
loop_
_entity_poly.entity_id
_entity_poly.type
_entity_poly.pdbx_seq_one_letter_code
_entity_poly.pdbx_strand_id
1 'polypeptide(L)'
;MEEFDVYKRGTLKASKWTKRVLSLHSHLGIAAITRHNSPQDRFYRCMRVSSVHIWPQYNQKHVKENFDSMEVKLTVRVKGIPAKIRVREARSATGPVKVYHYTMKGPEAVKHTWMLRFRSYEDFEEAMRLFQAMKVSDQHSSLATSAETRRPAQGGEETTAEDEIDALLQRSMIPGDLNQGLEPIRAHWQQTRLKKDECATT
;
A
#
# COMPACT_ATOMS: atom_id res chain seq x y z
N MET A 1 12.77 0.13 -6.17
CA MET A 1 11.86 -0.13 -5.03
C MET A 1 12.52 0.45 -3.82
N GLU A 2 11.75 1.13 -2.99
CA GLU A 2 12.20 1.64 -1.70
C GLU A 2 11.69 0.73 -0.59
N GLU A 3 12.48 0.57 0.46
CA GLU A 3 12.23 -0.41 1.52
C GLU A 3 12.14 0.27 2.90
N PHE A 4 11.14 -0.13 3.69
CA PHE A 4 10.86 0.42 5.01
C PHE A 4 10.72 -0.70 6.04
N ASP A 5 11.29 -0.50 7.22
CA ASP A 5 11.08 -1.39 8.36
C ASP A 5 9.75 -1.08 9.03
N VAL A 6 8.81 -2.03 8.93
CA VAL A 6 7.45 -1.86 9.46
C VAL A 6 7.05 -3.00 10.38
N TYR A 7 6.04 -2.75 11.19
CA TYR A 7 5.28 -3.80 11.86
C TYR A 7 3.98 -4.06 11.10
N LYS A 8 3.80 -5.30 10.64
CA LYS A 8 2.54 -5.75 10.06
C LYS A 8 1.69 -6.41 11.13
N ARG A 9 0.43 -6.00 11.23
CA ARG A 9 -0.56 -6.68 12.06
C ARG A 9 -0.90 -8.09 11.54
N GLY A 10 -1.00 -9.04 12.47
CA GLY A 10 -1.45 -10.40 12.20
C GLY A 10 -2.92 -10.44 11.76
N THR A 11 -3.25 -11.37 10.87
CA THR A 11 -4.63 -11.58 10.41
C THR A 11 -5.48 -12.35 11.41
N LEU A 12 -4.87 -13.28 12.15
CA LEU A 12 -5.55 -14.15 13.12
C LEU A 12 -5.64 -13.54 14.53
N LYS A 13 -4.62 -12.77 14.94
CA LYS A 13 -4.57 -12.13 16.26
C LYS A 13 -4.28 -10.64 16.06
N ALA A 14 -5.32 -9.81 16.18
CA ALA A 14 -5.24 -8.37 15.93
C ALA A 14 -4.25 -7.64 16.85
N SER A 15 -3.95 -8.18 18.04
CA SER A 15 -2.94 -7.63 18.95
C SER A 15 -1.50 -8.01 18.59
N LYS A 16 -1.29 -8.94 17.66
CA LYS A 16 0.06 -9.41 17.31
C LYS A 16 0.61 -8.60 16.14
N TRP A 17 1.63 -7.80 16.42
CA TRP A 17 2.43 -7.09 15.44
C TRP A 17 3.69 -7.87 15.12
N THR A 18 4.12 -7.89 13.86
CA THR A 18 5.30 -8.65 13.43
C THR A 18 6.21 -7.79 12.54
N LYS A 19 7.52 -7.81 12.81
CA LYS A 19 8.53 -7.08 12.02
C LYS A 19 8.57 -7.57 10.59
N ARG A 20 8.54 -6.67 9.63
CA ARG A 20 8.52 -6.93 8.19
C ARG A 20 9.26 -5.82 7.46
N VAL A 21 9.76 -6.16 6.28
CA VAL A 21 10.26 -5.16 5.32
C VAL A 21 9.14 -4.91 4.32
N LEU A 22 8.72 -3.65 4.20
CA LEU A 22 7.78 -3.18 3.19
C LEU A 22 8.58 -2.64 2.01
N SER A 23 8.45 -3.25 0.84
CA SER A 23 9.05 -2.76 -0.41
C SER A 23 7.96 -2.10 -1.26
N LEU A 24 8.15 -0.84 -1.64
CA LEU A 24 7.22 -0.06 -2.45
C LEU A 24 7.78 0.19 -3.85
N HIS A 25 6.94 0.00 -4.86
CA HIS A 25 7.23 0.37 -6.24
C HIS A 25 6.19 1.39 -6.71
N SER A 26 6.53 2.68 -6.62
CA SER A 26 5.62 3.78 -6.98
C SER A 26 5.09 3.64 -8.42
N HIS A 27 5.98 3.46 -9.40
CA HIS A 27 5.58 3.39 -10.81
C HIS A 27 4.63 2.23 -11.15
N LEU A 28 4.84 1.04 -10.59
CA LEU A 28 3.96 -0.12 -10.80
C LEU A 28 2.76 -0.14 -9.84
N GLY A 29 2.74 0.75 -8.84
CA GLY A 29 1.73 0.79 -7.79
C GLY A 29 1.67 -0.48 -6.93
N ILE A 30 2.82 -1.12 -6.72
CA ILE A 30 2.92 -2.39 -5.99
C ILE A 30 3.49 -2.16 -4.60
N ALA A 31 2.90 -2.84 -3.62
CA ALA A 31 3.48 -3.01 -2.30
C ALA A 31 3.77 -4.49 -2.06
N ALA A 32 4.95 -4.78 -1.54
CA ALA A 32 5.38 -6.11 -1.15
C ALA A 32 5.83 -6.15 0.29
N ILE A 33 5.63 -7.29 0.94
CA ILE A 33 6.08 -7.54 2.30
C ILE A 33 6.96 -8.76 2.31
N THR A 34 8.16 -8.59 2.88
CA THR A 34 9.13 -9.65 3.13
C THR A 34 9.23 -9.93 4.63
N ARG A 35 9.42 -11.20 4.99
CA ARG A 35 9.64 -11.60 6.39
C ARG A 35 11.06 -11.19 6.80
N HIS A 36 11.18 -10.44 7.89
CA HIS A 36 12.48 -9.97 8.39
C HIS A 36 13.47 -11.13 8.64
N ASN A 37 12.99 -12.28 9.14
CA ASN A 37 13.84 -13.42 9.47
C ASN A 37 14.01 -14.43 8.31
N SER A 38 13.52 -14.11 7.12
CA SER A 38 13.59 -15.00 5.96
C SER A 38 13.78 -14.18 4.69
N PRO A 39 14.94 -13.55 4.50
CA PRO A 39 15.20 -12.68 3.36
C PRO A 39 15.21 -13.44 2.02
N GLN A 40 15.36 -14.78 2.05
CA GLN A 40 15.20 -15.67 0.89
C GLN A 40 13.75 -15.66 0.34
N ASP A 41 12.77 -15.37 1.20
CA ASP A 41 11.33 -15.25 0.87
C ASP A 41 11.00 -13.81 0.45
N ARG A 42 11.83 -13.24 -0.44
CA ARG A 42 11.59 -11.91 -1.00
C ARG A 42 10.22 -11.89 -1.63
N PHE A 43 9.43 -10.86 -1.30
CA PHE A 43 8.09 -10.67 -1.85
C PHE A 43 7.06 -11.72 -1.39
N TYR A 44 7.23 -12.29 -0.19
CA TYR A 44 6.32 -13.25 0.47
C TYR A 44 4.83 -12.96 0.23
N ARG A 45 4.42 -11.69 0.35
CA ARG A 45 3.10 -11.24 -0.09
C ARG A 45 3.21 -9.93 -0.84
N CYS A 46 2.52 -9.85 -1.98
CA CYS A 46 2.43 -8.63 -2.77
C CYS A 46 0.98 -8.26 -3.04
N MET A 47 0.75 -6.98 -3.25
CA MET A 47 -0.51 -6.47 -3.77
C MET A 47 -0.26 -5.33 -4.74
N ARG A 48 -1.14 -5.21 -5.73
CA ARG A 48 -1.39 -3.95 -6.41
C ARG A 48 -2.22 -3.08 -5.47
N VAL A 49 -1.67 -1.95 -5.03
CA VAL A 49 -2.33 -1.08 -4.07
C VAL A 49 -3.49 -0.37 -4.75
N SER A 50 -4.65 -0.36 -4.10
CA SER A 50 -5.86 0.33 -4.56
C SER A 50 -6.26 1.49 -3.67
N SER A 51 -5.96 1.43 -2.37
CA SER A 51 -6.20 2.56 -1.46
C SER A 51 -5.33 2.47 -0.22
N VAL A 52 -5.00 3.63 0.32
CA VAL A 52 -4.23 3.82 1.53
C VAL A 52 -4.99 4.81 2.41
N HIS A 53 -5.24 4.41 3.65
CA HIS A 53 -5.87 5.28 4.64
C HIS A 53 -4.88 5.52 5.76
N ILE A 54 -4.63 6.79 6.06
CA ILE A 54 -3.83 7.23 7.20
C ILE A 54 -4.76 7.55 8.38
N TRP A 55 -4.22 7.82 9.56
CA TRP A 55 -5.02 8.35 10.66
C TRP A 55 -5.49 9.78 10.33
N PRO A 56 -6.72 10.20 10.66
CA PRO A 56 -7.82 9.44 11.28
C PRO A 56 -8.77 8.75 10.27
N GLN A 57 -8.39 8.63 9.00
CA GLN A 57 -9.24 8.15 7.91
C GLN A 57 -9.68 6.67 8.05
N TYR A 58 -8.95 5.85 8.81
CA TYR A 58 -9.41 4.50 9.16
C TYR A 58 -10.09 4.47 10.53
N ASN A 59 -11.12 3.65 10.65
CA ASN A 59 -11.90 3.55 11.90
C ASN A 59 -11.07 3.07 13.11
N GLN A 60 -11.35 3.63 14.28
CA GLN A 60 -10.77 3.23 15.57
C GLN A 60 -10.94 1.73 15.85
N LYS A 61 -12.06 1.11 15.45
CA LYS A 61 -12.27 -0.35 15.58
C LYS A 61 -11.20 -1.22 14.90
N HIS A 62 -10.39 -0.63 14.01
CA HIS A 62 -9.27 -1.31 13.37
C HIS A 62 -8.00 -1.30 14.21
N VAL A 63 -7.95 -0.68 15.38
CA VAL A 63 -6.82 -0.71 16.33
C VAL A 63 -7.37 -1.00 17.72
N LYS A 64 -6.55 -1.60 18.60
CA LYS A 64 -6.95 -1.85 19.99
C LYS A 64 -6.35 -0.84 20.96
N GLU A 65 -5.27 -0.20 20.53
CA GLU A 65 -4.51 0.80 21.26
C GLU A 65 -5.27 2.13 21.31
N ASN A 66 -4.79 3.05 22.15
CA ASN A 66 -5.32 4.41 22.18
C ASN A 66 -5.21 5.04 20.79
N PHE A 67 -6.35 5.48 20.25
CA PHE A 67 -6.46 6.00 18.89
C PHE A 67 -5.64 7.28 18.67
N ASP A 68 -5.38 8.04 19.73
CA ASP A 68 -4.62 9.28 19.68
C ASP A 68 -3.11 9.06 19.90
N SER A 69 -2.68 7.82 20.18
CA SER A 69 -1.27 7.50 20.37
C SER A 69 -0.45 7.71 19.10
N MET A 70 0.83 8.07 19.27
CA MET A 70 1.74 8.23 18.13
C MET A 70 1.88 6.96 17.30
N GLU A 71 1.87 5.78 17.96
CA GLU A 71 1.93 4.48 17.26
C GLU A 71 0.75 4.27 16.31
N VAL A 72 -0.46 4.68 16.72
CA VAL A 72 -1.64 4.62 15.86
C VAL A 72 -1.52 5.67 14.76
N LYS A 73 -1.12 6.91 15.05
CA LYS A 73 -0.93 7.94 14.02
C LYS A 73 0.09 7.56 12.94
N LEU A 74 1.12 6.77 13.28
CA LEU A 74 2.11 6.18 12.34
C LEU A 74 1.66 4.83 11.74
N THR A 75 0.40 4.45 11.90
CA THR A 75 -0.18 3.25 11.31
C THR A 75 -0.96 3.61 10.04
N VAL A 76 -0.80 2.80 9.00
CA VAL A 76 -1.55 2.92 7.75
C VAL A 76 -2.35 1.67 7.45
N ARG A 77 -3.50 1.87 6.82
CA ARG A 77 -4.34 0.81 6.29
C ARG A 77 -4.25 0.78 4.77
N VAL A 78 -3.56 -0.23 4.25
CA VAL A 78 -3.37 -0.44 2.81
C VAL A 78 -4.33 -1.51 2.34
N LYS A 79 -5.07 -1.25 1.27
CA LYS A 79 -5.88 -2.22 0.56
C LYS A 79 -5.35 -2.42 -0.86
N GLY A 80 -5.56 -3.61 -1.39
CA GLY A 80 -5.14 -3.91 -2.75
C GLY A 80 -5.57 -5.29 -3.21
N ILE A 81 -5.26 -5.59 -4.47
CA ILE A 81 -5.50 -6.89 -5.09
C ILE A 81 -4.22 -7.72 -5.01
N PRO A 82 -4.27 -9.00 -4.61
CA PRO A 82 -3.09 -9.85 -4.56
C PRO A 82 -2.35 -9.90 -5.90
N ALA A 83 -1.04 -9.73 -5.84
CA ALA A 83 -0.15 -9.80 -7.00
C ALA A 83 0.98 -10.80 -6.76
N LYS A 84 1.58 -11.29 -7.84
CA LYS A 84 2.86 -12.00 -7.83
C LYS A 84 3.90 -11.14 -8.53
N ILE A 85 5.04 -10.93 -7.90
CA ILE A 85 6.17 -10.20 -8.50
C ILE A 85 7.18 -11.21 -9.04
N ARG A 86 7.69 -10.95 -10.25
CA ARG A 86 8.86 -11.60 -10.81
C ARG A 86 9.94 -10.54 -11.03
N VAL A 87 11.17 -10.87 -10.66
CA VAL A 87 12.33 -10.02 -10.90
C VAL A 87 13.22 -10.70 -11.91
N ARG A 88 13.57 -9.99 -12.97
CA ARG A 88 14.62 -10.40 -13.91
C ARG A 88 15.76 -9.39 -13.85
N GLU A 89 16.98 -9.87 -13.95
CA GLU A 89 18.13 -9.00 -14.16
C GLU A 89 18.35 -8.87 -15.66
N ALA A 90 18.35 -7.64 -16.16
CA ALA A 90 18.64 -7.31 -17.55
C ALA A 90 20.00 -6.61 -17.61
N ARG A 91 20.79 -6.93 -18.64
CA ARG A 91 22.03 -6.20 -18.91
C ARG A 91 21.66 -4.86 -19.55
N SER A 92 22.18 -3.77 -19.00
CA SER A 92 22.09 -2.42 -19.59
C SER A 92 23.49 -1.85 -19.83
N ALA A 93 23.58 -0.77 -20.59
CA ALA A 93 24.85 -0.07 -20.86
C ALA A 93 25.57 0.40 -19.59
N THR A 94 24.84 0.64 -18.49
CA THR A 94 25.37 1.11 -17.20
C THR A 94 25.52 0.00 -16.16
N GLY A 95 25.35 -1.27 -16.54
CA GLY A 95 25.43 -2.42 -15.65
C GLY A 95 24.12 -3.20 -15.51
N PRO A 96 24.06 -4.22 -14.64
CA PRO A 96 22.86 -5.02 -14.43
C PRO A 96 21.74 -4.19 -13.79
N VAL A 97 20.55 -4.23 -14.41
CA VAL A 97 19.34 -3.53 -13.93
C VAL A 97 18.27 -4.56 -13.58
N LYS A 98 17.61 -4.37 -12.44
CA LYS A 98 16.47 -5.20 -12.03
C LYS A 98 15.20 -4.72 -12.71
N VAL A 99 14.56 -5.59 -13.47
CA VAL A 99 13.27 -5.35 -14.10
C VAL A 99 12.19 -6.13 -13.36
N TYR A 100 11.21 -5.41 -12.85
CA TYR A 100 10.10 -5.96 -12.08
C TYR A 100 8.88 -6.16 -12.99
N HIS A 101 8.30 -7.36 -12.95
CA HIS A 101 7.05 -7.69 -13.61
C HIS A 101 6.07 -8.17 -12.56
N TYR A 102 4.78 -7.94 -12.76
CA TYR A 102 3.76 -8.46 -11.88
C TYR A 102 2.59 -9.06 -12.62
N THR A 103 1.96 -10.05 -12.00
CA THR A 103 0.68 -10.59 -12.44
C THR A 103 -0.32 -10.47 -11.31
N MET A 104 -1.53 -10.04 -11.64
CA MET A 104 -2.65 -9.95 -10.71
C MET A 104 -3.50 -11.21 -10.83
N LYS A 105 -4.08 -11.64 -9.71
CA LYS A 105 -5.29 -12.46 -9.81
C LYS A 105 -6.39 -11.52 -10.30
N GLY A 106 -7.25 -11.98 -11.21
CA GLY A 106 -8.27 -11.16 -11.87
C GLY A 106 -9.16 -10.35 -10.93
N PRO A 107 -10.05 -9.48 -11.44
CA PRO A 107 -10.81 -8.51 -10.66
C PRO A 107 -11.66 -9.14 -9.52
N GLU A 108 -12.03 -10.41 -9.65
CA GLU A 108 -12.77 -11.19 -8.63
C GLU A 108 -11.91 -11.62 -7.43
N ALA A 109 -10.59 -11.37 -7.46
CA ALA A 109 -9.69 -11.79 -6.40
C ALA A 109 -9.99 -11.07 -5.07
N VAL A 110 -10.04 -11.87 -3.99
CA VAL A 110 -10.26 -11.36 -2.63
C VAL A 110 -9.25 -10.25 -2.30
N LYS A 111 -9.78 -9.05 -2.06
CA LYS A 111 -8.99 -7.86 -1.71
C LYS A 111 -8.21 -8.13 -0.42
N HIS A 112 -6.91 -7.87 -0.44
CA HIS A 112 -6.06 -7.91 0.74
C HIS A 112 -6.12 -6.57 1.47
N THR A 113 -6.10 -6.62 2.81
CA THR A 113 -5.94 -5.45 3.66
C THR A 113 -4.76 -5.68 4.61
N TRP A 114 -3.84 -4.71 4.66
CA TRP A 114 -2.73 -4.67 5.60
C TRP A 114 -2.87 -3.47 6.54
N MET A 115 -2.56 -3.70 7.82
CA MET A 115 -2.27 -2.64 8.77
C MET A 115 -0.76 -2.65 8.99
N LEU A 116 -0.10 -1.53 8.68
CA LEU A 116 1.35 -1.37 8.72
C LEU A 116 1.67 -0.21 9.65
N ARG A 117 2.54 -0.44 10.63
CA ARG A 117 3.00 0.58 11.57
C ARG A 117 4.46 0.90 11.32
N PHE A 118 4.76 2.17 11.13
CA PHE A 118 6.11 2.69 10.94
C PHE A 118 6.74 3.01 12.30
N ARG A 119 8.09 2.98 12.35
CA ARG A 119 8.85 3.29 13.57
C ARG A 119 9.17 4.76 13.73
N SER A 120 9.37 5.45 12.61
CA SER A 120 9.72 6.86 12.54
C SER A 120 8.67 7.62 11.74
N TYR A 121 8.58 8.92 11.98
CA TYR A 121 7.71 9.79 11.19
C TYR A 121 8.29 10.01 9.80
N GLU A 122 9.61 10.03 9.71
CA GLU A 122 10.38 10.21 8.47
C GLU A 122 10.10 9.08 7.46
N ASP A 123 10.20 7.81 7.90
CA ASP A 123 9.89 6.65 7.04
C ASP A 123 8.41 6.63 6.66
N PHE A 124 7.54 7.03 7.59
CA PHE A 124 6.11 7.12 7.36
C PHE A 124 5.78 8.16 6.29
N GLU A 125 6.33 9.37 6.42
CA GLU A 125 6.12 10.47 5.48
C GLU A 125 6.63 10.11 4.09
N GLU A 126 7.85 9.55 4.00
CA GLU A 126 8.42 9.15 2.72
C GLU A 126 7.61 8.03 2.06
N ALA A 127 7.18 7.04 2.83
CA ALA A 127 6.28 6.01 2.31
C ALA A 127 4.94 6.61 1.82
N MET A 128 4.41 7.65 2.47
CA MET A 128 3.16 8.28 2.03
C MET A 128 3.34 9.04 0.72
N ARG A 129 4.49 9.71 0.52
CA ARG A 129 4.85 10.32 -0.79
C ARG A 129 4.91 9.26 -1.88
N LEU A 130 5.50 8.10 -1.60
CA LEU A 130 5.55 7.00 -2.56
C LEU A 130 4.16 6.44 -2.89
N PHE A 131 3.29 6.26 -1.89
CA PHE A 131 1.91 5.85 -2.12
C PHE A 131 1.12 6.88 -2.92
N GLN A 132 1.30 8.17 -2.67
CA GLN A 132 0.66 9.22 -3.45
C GLN A 132 1.17 9.24 -4.90
N ALA A 133 2.46 8.98 -5.11
CA ALA A 133 3.08 8.90 -6.44
C ALA A 133 2.69 7.62 -7.21
N MET A 134 2.01 6.65 -6.58
CA MET A 134 1.52 5.47 -7.28
C MET A 134 0.41 5.84 -8.25
N LYS A 135 0.65 5.62 -9.54
CA LYS A 135 -0.38 5.80 -10.57
C LYS A 135 -1.47 4.75 -10.39
N VAL A 136 -2.74 5.14 -10.50
CA VAL A 136 -3.88 4.21 -10.51
C VAL A 136 -4.15 3.65 -11.93
N SER A 137 -3.47 4.17 -12.96
CA SER A 137 -3.82 4.01 -14.38
C SER A 137 -3.73 2.60 -15.01
N ASP A 138 -4.59 2.43 -16.01
CA ASP A 138 -5.06 1.24 -16.76
C ASP A 138 -4.11 0.51 -17.73
N GLN A 139 -2.82 0.81 -17.82
CA GLN A 139 -2.02 0.39 -18.99
C GLN A 139 -1.38 -1.01 -18.98
N HIS A 140 -2.05 -2.03 -18.44
CA HIS A 140 -1.65 -3.43 -18.69
C HIS A 140 -2.81 -4.36 -19.05
N SER A 141 -3.92 -3.83 -19.56
CA SER A 141 -4.94 -4.60 -20.29
C SER A 141 -4.62 -4.67 -21.78
N SER A 142 -3.50 -5.29 -22.17
CA SER A 142 -3.36 -5.79 -23.56
C SER A 142 -2.18 -6.77 -23.67
N LEU A 143 -2.42 -7.99 -23.19
CA LEU A 143 -1.81 -9.22 -23.73
C LEU A 143 -2.73 -10.39 -23.35
N ALA A 144 -3.96 -10.33 -23.84
CA ALA A 144 -4.83 -11.48 -23.99
C ALA A 144 -5.36 -11.44 -25.42
N THR A 145 -4.62 -12.07 -26.32
CA THR A 145 -5.14 -12.51 -27.61
C THR A 145 -6.25 -13.50 -27.32
N SER A 146 -7.47 -13.19 -27.76
CA SER A 146 -8.40 -14.20 -28.27
C SER A 146 -9.26 -13.56 -29.34
N ALA A 147 -9.04 -14.00 -30.57
CA ALA A 147 -10.07 -13.99 -31.58
C ALA A 147 -11.24 -14.85 -31.07
N GLU A 148 -12.46 -14.31 -31.07
CA GLU A 148 -13.62 -15.06 -31.53
C GLU A 148 -14.74 -14.07 -31.89
N THR A 149 -15.09 -14.09 -33.17
CA THR A 149 -16.24 -13.42 -33.76
C THR A 149 -17.53 -14.06 -33.26
N ARG A 150 -18.48 -13.29 -32.69
CA ARG A 150 -19.90 -13.21 -33.17
C ARG A 150 -20.78 -12.24 -32.33
N ARG A 151 -21.73 -11.67 -33.09
CA ARG A 151 -22.69 -10.54 -32.92
C ARG A 151 -23.76 -10.62 -31.80
N PRO A 152 -24.56 -9.54 -31.60
CA PRO A 152 -25.24 -9.17 -30.35
C PRO A 152 -26.77 -9.42 -30.32
N ALA A 153 -27.35 -9.45 -29.11
CA ALA A 153 -28.76 -9.09 -28.83
C ALA A 153 -28.93 -8.87 -27.30
N GLN A 154 -29.23 -7.65 -26.87
CA GLN A 154 -30.52 -7.18 -26.33
C GLN A 154 -30.73 -7.33 -24.81
N GLY A 155 -30.80 -6.17 -24.14
CA GLY A 155 -31.92 -5.82 -23.28
C GLY A 155 -31.88 -6.31 -21.83
N GLY A 156 -31.34 -5.48 -20.93
CA GLY A 156 -31.58 -5.57 -19.49
C GLY A 156 -30.82 -4.47 -18.77
N GLU A 157 -31.53 -3.59 -18.06
CA GLU A 157 -30.96 -2.65 -17.09
C GLU A 157 -30.29 -3.45 -15.95
N GLU A 158 -29.03 -3.80 -16.14
CA GLU A 158 -28.12 -4.14 -15.05
C GLU A 158 -27.30 -2.89 -14.76
N THR A 159 -27.42 -2.37 -13.54
CA THR A 159 -26.52 -1.36 -13.01
C THR A 159 -25.13 -1.99 -12.96
N THR A 160 -24.34 -1.69 -13.97
CA THR A 160 -23.12 -2.38 -14.36
C THR A 160 -22.06 -2.25 -13.28
N ALA A 161 -21.49 -3.39 -12.86
CA ALA A 161 -20.29 -3.43 -12.01
C ALA A 161 -19.11 -2.62 -12.60
N GLU A 162 -19.18 -2.29 -13.88
CA GLU A 162 -18.28 -1.42 -14.62
C GLU A 162 -18.31 0.04 -14.12
N ASP A 163 -19.47 0.55 -13.68
CA ASP A 163 -19.60 1.93 -13.16
C ASP A 163 -19.00 2.08 -11.74
N GLU A 164 -19.07 1.03 -10.91
CA GLU A 164 -18.36 0.99 -9.61
C GLU A 164 -16.85 0.83 -9.80
N ILE A 165 -16.41 0.19 -10.89
CA ILE A 165 -15.01 0.03 -11.25
C ILE A 165 -14.44 1.38 -11.69
N ASP A 166 -15.12 2.12 -12.57
CA ASP A 166 -14.69 3.46 -13.01
C ASP A 166 -14.61 4.47 -11.85
N ALA A 167 -15.55 4.40 -10.90
CA ALA A 167 -15.53 5.23 -9.70
C ALA A 167 -14.39 4.89 -8.72
N LEU A 168 -13.83 3.68 -8.78
CA LEU A 168 -12.65 3.28 -8.00
C LEU A 168 -11.33 3.62 -8.72
N LEU A 169 -11.36 3.80 -10.04
CA LEU A 169 -10.19 4.02 -10.90
C LEU A 169 -9.77 5.50 -10.99
N GLN A 170 -10.68 6.44 -10.72
CA GLN A 170 -10.38 7.88 -10.67
C GLN A 170 -10.00 8.39 -9.27
N ARG A 171 -9.97 7.53 -8.25
CA ARG A 171 -9.72 7.94 -6.87
C ARG A 171 -8.21 8.01 -6.58
N SER A 172 -7.79 9.14 -6.02
CA SER A 172 -6.48 9.28 -5.40
C SER A 172 -6.18 8.10 -4.46
N MET A 173 -4.96 7.56 -4.52
CA MET A 173 -4.56 6.41 -3.71
C MET A 173 -4.71 6.69 -2.21
N ILE A 174 -4.48 7.94 -1.81
CA ILE A 174 -4.77 8.45 -0.46
C ILE A 174 -5.96 9.41 -0.60
N PRO A 175 -7.08 9.18 0.11
CA PRO A 175 -8.20 10.10 0.08
C PRO A 175 -7.80 11.50 0.61
N GLY A 176 -8.17 12.54 -0.14
CA GLY A 176 -7.94 13.94 0.24
C GLY A 176 -6.53 14.46 -0.04
N ASP A 177 -6.22 15.65 0.49
CA ASP A 177 -4.90 16.25 0.41
C ASP A 177 -3.96 15.57 1.44
N LEU A 178 -2.86 15.01 0.94
CA LEU A 178 -1.91 14.30 1.79
C LEU A 178 -1.27 15.22 2.83
N ASN A 179 -0.88 16.44 2.44
CA ASN A 179 -0.20 17.37 3.35
C ASN A 179 -1.13 17.74 4.50
N GLN A 180 -2.40 18.07 4.20
CA GLN A 180 -3.40 18.33 5.23
C GLN A 180 -3.62 17.12 6.16
N GLY A 181 -3.59 15.90 5.61
CA GLY A 181 -3.68 14.67 6.40
C GLY A 181 -2.47 14.41 7.30
N LEU A 182 -1.27 14.82 6.87
CA LEU A 182 -0.01 14.62 7.59
C LEU A 182 0.26 15.67 8.67
N GLU A 183 -0.22 16.91 8.50
CA GLU A 183 -0.03 18.00 9.46
C GLU A 183 -0.33 17.65 10.93
N PRO A 184 -1.52 17.10 11.28
CA PRO A 184 -1.81 16.78 12.68
C PRO A 184 -0.94 15.65 13.24
N ILE A 185 -0.40 14.79 12.37
CA ILE A 185 0.54 13.73 12.74
C ILE A 185 1.93 14.33 13.00
N ARG A 186 2.38 15.23 12.10
CA ARG A 186 3.64 15.98 12.19
C ARG A 186 3.69 16.80 13.48
N ALA A 187 2.66 17.58 13.76
CA ALA A 187 2.58 18.43 14.94
C ALA A 187 2.69 17.61 16.24
N HIS A 188 1.97 16.47 16.32
CA HIS A 188 2.04 15.61 17.49
C HIS A 188 3.43 14.96 17.67
N TRP A 189 4.06 14.55 16.57
CA TRP A 189 5.41 14.00 16.60
C TRP A 189 6.44 15.03 17.10
N GLN A 190 6.39 16.27 16.60
CA GLN A 190 7.28 17.36 17.02
C GLN A 190 7.13 17.64 18.53
N GLN A 191 5.89 17.74 19.03
CA GLN A 191 5.64 17.94 20.47
C GLN A 191 6.20 16.80 21.32
N THR A 192 6.12 15.57 20.84
CA THR A 192 6.63 14.39 21.55
C THR A 192 8.16 14.39 21.63
N ARG A 193 8.86 14.88 20.59
CA ARG A 193 10.33 15.02 20.62
C ARG A 193 10.77 16.10 21.59
N LEU A 194 10.16 17.28 21.55
CA LEU A 194 10.51 18.39 22.44
C LEU A 194 10.41 17.98 23.92
N LYS A 195 9.32 17.32 24.32
CA LYS A 195 9.15 16.82 25.69
C LYS A 195 10.20 15.80 26.11
N LYS A 196 10.69 14.99 25.17
CA LYS A 196 11.68 13.96 25.45
C LYS A 196 13.07 14.57 25.67
N ASP A 197 13.39 15.63 24.93
CA ASP A 197 14.66 16.34 25.07
C ASP A 197 14.72 17.13 26.39
N GLU A 198 13.60 17.75 26.80
CA GLU A 198 13.47 18.43 28.11
C GLU A 198 13.65 17.47 29.29
N CYS A 199 13.14 16.24 29.18
CA CYS A 199 13.24 15.24 30.26
C CYS A 199 14.62 14.56 30.33
N ALA A 200 15.44 14.68 29.28
CA ALA A 200 16.79 14.11 29.22
C ALA A 200 17.87 15.06 29.77
N THR A 201 17.52 16.30 30.11
CA THR A 201 18.44 17.33 30.62
C THR A 201 18.39 17.54 32.14
N THR A 202 17.56 16.77 32.85
CA THR A 202 17.44 16.73 34.31
C THR A 202 17.92 15.40 34.86
#